data_AF-A0A969VX05-F1
#
_entry.id   AF-A0A969VX05-F1
#
_cell.length_a   1.000
_cell.length_b   1.000
_cell.length_c   1.000
_cell.angle_alpha   90.00
_cell.angle_beta   90.00
_cell.angle_gamma   90.00
#
_symmetry.space_group_name_H-M   'P 1'
#
loop_
_entity.id
_entity.type
_entity.pdbx_description
1 polymer ?
#
loop_
_entity_poly.entity_id
_entity_poly.type
_entity_poly.pdbx_seq_one_letter_code
_entity_poly.pdbx_strand_id
1 'polypeptide(L)'
;MLHETLHALGLKHPGNYDAGAGDAPPPFLSPATDNTTNTIMSYNTAGSPEMTPMPYDLQALQYLYGTPADRLAATTYEFTTLTDYRVGQTEFGVRDRSTKQTIWDGGGVDTLDFSQLAVVRDHRFDLRPGGMLSAQSAYNSQRYRDVVTGQRFPTSASGVALSSTTVIEHIVNLIGNDFIIANSAANKFLGYRLGQTVGNDVIARSDRADQRRKLPHHPGG
;
A
#
# COMPACT_ATOMS: atom_id res chain seq x y z
N MET A 1 -5.56 19.53 -6.29
CA MET A 1 -6.45 19.73 -5.14
C MET A 1 -5.89 19.07 -3.88
N LEU A 2 -5.69 17.75 -3.83
CA LEU A 2 -5.16 17.09 -2.62
C LEU A 2 -3.80 17.64 -2.16
N HIS A 3 -2.86 17.88 -3.08
CA HIS A 3 -1.55 18.51 -2.79
C HIS A 3 -1.69 19.87 -2.08
N GLU A 4 -2.53 20.76 -2.63
CA GLU A 4 -2.79 22.08 -2.03
C GLU A 4 -3.53 21.99 -0.69
N THR A 5 -4.43 21.02 -0.54
CA THR A 5 -5.06 20.73 0.76
C THR A 5 -4.01 20.35 1.80
N LEU A 6 -3.01 19.55 1.43
CA LEU A 6 -1.93 19.18 2.35
C LEU A 6 -1.01 20.35 2.68
N HIS A 7 -0.75 21.26 1.73
CA HIS A 7 -0.10 22.54 2.03
C HIS A 7 -0.89 23.37 3.05
N ALA A 8 -2.22 23.47 2.90
CA ALA A 8 -3.07 24.17 3.85
C ALA A 8 -3.05 23.52 5.26
N LEU A 9 -2.73 22.23 5.33
CA LEU A 9 -2.51 21.47 6.57
C LEU A 9 -1.04 21.48 7.03
N GLY A 10 -0.20 22.34 6.44
CA GLY A 10 1.17 22.59 6.91
C GLY A 10 2.25 21.67 6.32
N LEU A 11 1.94 20.79 5.38
CA LEU A 11 2.95 19.99 4.69
C LEU A 11 3.68 20.83 3.65
N LYS A 12 4.98 20.56 3.48
CA LYS A 12 5.86 21.24 2.51
C LYS A 12 6.39 20.24 1.49
N HIS A 13 6.98 20.75 0.42
CA HIS A 13 7.75 19.90 -0.48
C HIS A 13 8.90 19.20 0.29
N PRO A 14 9.19 17.95 -0.05
CA PRO A 14 10.19 17.15 0.67
C PRO A 14 11.62 17.36 0.19
N GLY A 15 11.88 18.20 -0.81
CA GLY A 15 13.21 18.46 -1.36
C GLY A 15 13.50 19.95 -1.49
N ASN A 16 14.74 20.28 -1.89
CA ASN A 16 15.14 21.67 -2.10
C ASN A 16 14.63 22.23 -3.44
N TYR A 17 13.32 22.30 -3.57
CA TYR A 17 12.63 22.87 -4.71
C TYR A 17 11.31 23.47 -4.26
N ASP A 18 10.94 24.57 -4.89
CA ASP A 18 9.64 25.21 -4.81
C ASP A 18 9.28 25.75 -6.19
N ALA A 19 8.01 26.13 -6.38
CA ALA A 19 7.53 26.80 -7.59
C ALA A 19 8.14 28.22 -7.75
N GLY A 20 9.45 28.31 -7.97
CA GLY A 20 10.13 29.59 -8.19
C GLY A 20 11.65 29.57 -8.12
N ALA A 21 12.26 28.91 -7.13
CA ALA A 21 13.71 28.71 -6.98
C ALA A 21 13.99 27.79 -5.78
N GLY A 22 15.09 27.01 -5.83
CA GLY A 22 15.45 26.00 -4.83
C GLY A 22 16.06 26.55 -3.53
N ASP A 23 15.24 27.26 -2.75
CA ASP A 23 15.60 27.83 -1.44
C ASP A 23 14.65 27.36 -0.32
N ALA A 24 14.05 26.17 -0.46
CA ALA A 24 13.20 25.61 0.58
C ALA A 24 14.03 25.36 1.86
N PRO A 25 13.47 25.56 3.07
CA PRO A 25 14.20 25.22 4.29
C PRO A 25 14.19 23.71 4.57
N PRO A 26 15.30 23.10 5.01
CA PRO A 26 15.35 21.70 5.44
C PRO A 26 14.50 21.47 6.70
N PRO A 27 14.23 20.20 7.10
CA PRO A 27 14.78 18.95 6.57
C PRO A 27 14.14 18.46 5.26
N PHE A 28 14.93 17.72 4.48
CA PHE A 28 14.50 17.09 3.22
C PHE A 28 14.57 15.56 3.28
N LEU A 29 13.79 14.90 2.44
CA LEU A 29 13.93 13.48 2.17
C LEU A 29 15.20 13.22 1.35
N SER A 30 15.68 11.98 1.41
CA SER A 30 16.72 11.54 0.47
C SER A 30 16.17 11.51 -0.96
N PRO A 31 17.01 11.74 -1.99
CA PRO A 31 16.57 11.68 -3.39
C PRO A 31 15.95 10.35 -3.81
N ALA A 32 16.23 9.25 -3.11
CA ALA A 32 15.66 7.92 -3.39
C ALA A 32 14.24 7.74 -2.83
N THR A 33 13.87 8.55 -1.84
CA THR A 33 12.57 8.49 -1.15
C THR A 33 11.68 9.69 -1.47
N ASP A 34 12.23 10.73 -2.09
CA ASP A 34 11.50 11.87 -2.61
C ASP A 34 10.79 11.51 -3.92
N ASN A 35 9.62 10.90 -3.83
CA ASN A 35 8.75 10.60 -4.97
C ASN A 35 7.29 10.47 -4.54
N THR A 36 6.39 10.54 -5.52
CA THR A 36 4.95 10.53 -5.27
C THR A 36 4.38 9.21 -4.77
N THR A 37 5.12 8.10 -4.80
CA THR A 37 4.69 6.87 -4.08
C THR A 37 4.79 7.03 -2.56
N ASN A 38 5.63 7.95 -2.08
CA ASN A 38 5.86 8.15 -0.64
C ASN A 38 5.12 9.38 -0.10
N THR A 39 5.09 10.48 -0.86
CA THR A 39 4.40 11.72 -0.49
C THR A 39 3.88 12.43 -1.74
N ILE A 40 2.61 12.85 -1.74
CA ILE A 40 2.08 13.64 -2.85
C ILE A 40 2.71 15.03 -2.94
N MET A 41 3.47 15.45 -1.93
CA MET A 41 4.16 16.73 -1.89
C MET A 41 5.41 16.74 -2.78
N SER A 42 5.85 15.59 -3.27
CA SER A 42 7.01 15.47 -4.14
C SER A 42 6.74 16.00 -5.56
N TYR A 43 7.70 16.70 -6.16
CA TYR A 43 7.69 17.02 -7.61
C TYR A 43 8.20 15.87 -8.49
N ASN A 44 8.81 14.86 -7.88
CA ASN A 44 9.29 13.66 -8.53
C ASN A 44 8.16 12.65 -8.75
N THR A 45 7.41 12.82 -9.83
CA THR A 45 6.26 11.97 -10.16
C THR A 45 6.64 10.79 -11.07
N ALA A 46 6.07 9.61 -10.82
CA ALA A 46 6.18 8.47 -11.74
C ALA A 46 5.11 7.39 -11.47
N GLY A 47 4.61 6.78 -12.54
CA GLY A 47 3.60 5.72 -12.48
C GLY A 47 2.17 6.27 -12.48
N SER A 48 1.27 5.52 -11.85
CA SER A 48 -0.14 5.81 -11.72
C SER A 48 -0.42 7.01 -10.80
N PRO A 49 -1.55 7.72 -10.98
CA PRO A 49 -1.94 8.82 -10.12
C PRO A 49 -2.18 8.41 -8.66
N GLU A 50 -1.81 9.30 -7.74
CA GLU A 50 -2.08 9.19 -6.31
C GLU A 50 -3.50 9.69 -6.00
N MET A 51 -4.30 8.87 -5.32
CA MET A 51 -5.70 9.20 -5.00
C MET A 51 -5.94 9.53 -3.53
N THR A 52 -4.95 9.27 -2.67
CA THR A 52 -4.99 9.53 -1.22
C THR A 52 -3.70 10.21 -0.79
N PRO A 53 -3.63 10.77 0.44
CA PRO A 53 -2.34 11.01 1.07
C PRO A 53 -1.51 9.72 1.06
N MET A 54 -0.23 9.86 0.79
CA MET A 54 0.72 8.74 0.71
C MET A 54 1.38 8.50 2.07
N PRO A 55 2.16 7.42 2.29
CA PRO A 55 2.56 7.02 3.64
C PRO A 55 3.28 8.10 4.44
N TYR A 56 4.12 8.92 3.81
CA TYR A 56 4.83 10.00 4.50
C TYR A 56 3.93 11.22 4.75
N ASP A 57 2.92 11.44 3.92
CA ASP A 57 1.91 12.48 4.18
C ASP A 57 1.13 12.14 5.45
N LEU A 58 0.68 10.88 5.59
CA LEU A 58 -0.01 10.41 6.79
C LEU A 58 0.89 10.50 8.02
N GLN A 59 2.15 10.09 7.90
CA GLN A 59 3.10 10.20 9.00
C GLN A 59 3.32 11.65 9.43
N ALA A 60 3.47 12.58 8.48
CA ALA A 60 3.63 14.00 8.77
C ALA A 60 2.37 14.61 9.43
N LEU A 61 1.18 14.29 8.89
CA LEU A 61 -0.09 14.75 9.47
C LEU A 61 -0.30 14.21 10.88
N GLN A 62 0.00 12.94 11.13
CA GLN A 62 -0.10 12.34 12.46
C GLN A 62 0.93 12.91 13.45
N TYR A 63 2.10 13.31 12.96
CA TYR A 63 3.06 14.04 13.78
C TYR A 63 2.53 15.42 14.19
N LEU A 64 1.89 16.15 13.26
CA LEU A 64 1.36 17.50 13.51
C LEU A 64 0.08 17.51 14.34
N TYR A 65 -0.81 16.55 14.11
CA TYR A 65 -2.19 16.58 14.62
C TYR A 65 -2.54 15.39 15.51
N GLY A 66 -1.63 14.43 15.70
CA GLY A 66 -1.86 13.18 16.41
C GLY A 66 -2.48 12.09 15.54
N THR A 67 -2.34 10.85 15.99
CA THR A 67 -2.98 9.70 15.35
C THR A 67 -4.47 9.67 15.71
N PRO A 68 -5.39 9.60 14.72
CA PRO A 68 -6.81 9.54 15.01
C PRO A 68 -7.20 8.21 15.67
N ALA A 69 -8.17 8.25 16.58
CA ALA A 69 -8.77 7.07 17.20
C ALA A 69 -9.94 6.54 16.35
N ASP A 70 -9.61 6.07 15.14
CA ASP A 70 -10.57 5.53 14.17
C ASP A 70 -10.07 4.17 13.66
N ARG A 71 -10.96 3.37 13.05
CA ARG A 71 -10.66 2.02 12.55
C ARG A 71 -9.94 1.17 13.60
N LEU A 72 -10.58 0.99 14.76
CA LEU A 72 -10.03 0.23 15.90
C LEU A 72 -10.61 -1.19 16.04
N ALA A 73 -11.52 -1.54 15.13
CA ALA A 73 -12.19 -2.82 15.09
C ALA A 73 -11.75 -3.56 13.83
N ALA A 74 -11.90 -4.90 13.84
CA ALA A 74 -11.57 -5.74 12.70
C ALA A 74 -12.19 -5.23 11.40
N THR A 75 -11.34 -4.97 10.41
CA THR A 75 -11.71 -4.46 9.10
C THR A 75 -11.35 -5.47 8.00
N THR A 76 -12.29 -5.72 7.09
CA THR A 76 -12.01 -6.47 5.85
C THR A 76 -11.95 -5.51 4.68
N TYR A 77 -10.81 -5.52 3.97
CA TYR A 77 -10.57 -4.79 2.73
C TYR A 77 -10.74 -5.77 1.56
N GLU A 78 -11.88 -5.68 0.86
CA GLU A 78 -12.26 -6.61 -0.20
C GLU A 78 -11.82 -6.06 -1.56
N PHE A 79 -10.70 -6.56 -2.08
CA PHE A 79 -10.10 -6.12 -3.33
C PHE A 79 -10.79 -6.76 -4.55
N THR A 80 -11.20 -5.91 -5.49
CA THR A 80 -11.71 -6.31 -6.82
C THR A 80 -10.64 -6.13 -7.91
N THR A 81 -9.72 -5.18 -7.70
CA THR A 81 -8.42 -5.08 -8.40
C THR A 81 -7.33 -4.82 -7.37
N LEU A 82 -6.05 -4.77 -7.76
CA LEU A 82 -4.95 -4.42 -6.83
C LEU A 82 -5.00 -2.97 -6.33
N THR A 83 -5.85 -2.15 -6.92
CA THR A 83 -6.00 -0.73 -6.60
C THR A 83 -7.45 -0.34 -6.40
N ASP A 84 -8.37 -1.30 -6.36
CA ASP A 84 -9.80 -1.07 -6.13
C ASP A 84 -10.25 -2.04 -5.05
N TYR A 85 -10.78 -1.51 -3.95
CA TYR A 85 -11.24 -2.31 -2.82
C TYR A 85 -12.47 -1.70 -2.18
N ARG A 86 -13.24 -2.53 -1.49
CA ARG A 86 -14.41 -2.13 -0.72
C ARG A 86 -14.18 -2.38 0.76
N VAL A 87 -14.70 -1.51 1.60
CA VAL A 87 -14.88 -1.77 3.03
C VAL A 87 -16.34 -1.51 3.39
N GLY A 88 -17.06 -2.55 3.83
CA GLY A 88 -18.50 -2.42 4.06
C GLY A 88 -19.21 -2.03 2.76
N GLN A 89 -19.89 -0.89 2.70
CA GLN A 89 -20.54 -0.42 1.46
C GLN A 89 -19.73 0.65 0.72
N THR A 90 -18.53 1.00 1.20
CA THR A 90 -17.71 2.07 0.63
C THR A 90 -16.67 1.51 -0.33
N GLU A 91 -16.68 1.98 -1.58
CA GLU A 91 -15.68 1.65 -2.60
C GLU A 91 -14.53 2.66 -2.59
N PHE A 92 -13.32 2.16 -2.76
CA PHE A 92 -12.07 2.92 -2.89
C PHE A 92 -11.38 2.54 -4.18
N GLY A 93 -10.75 3.49 -4.85
CA GLY A 93 -10.10 3.31 -6.16
C GLY A 93 -10.88 3.92 -7.33
N VAL A 94 -10.48 3.56 -8.54
CA VAL A 94 -11.08 3.99 -9.81
C VAL A 94 -11.13 2.80 -10.77
N ARG A 95 -12.36 2.34 -11.06
CA ARG A 95 -12.67 1.07 -11.76
C ARG A 95 -11.92 0.81 -13.09
N ASP A 96 -11.47 1.85 -13.80
CA ASP A 96 -10.85 1.74 -15.13
C ASP A 96 -9.39 2.20 -15.18
N ARG A 97 -8.73 2.40 -14.04
CA ARG A 97 -7.30 2.74 -14.01
C ARG A 97 -6.62 2.31 -12.71
N SER A 98 -5.38 1.83 -12.86
CA SER A 98 -4.53 1.64 -11.69
C SER A 98 -4.18 2.96 -11.02
N THR A 99 -4.17 2.95 -9.69
CA THR A 99 -3.88 4.11 -8.85
C THR A 99 -2.74 3.82 -7.87
N LYS A 100 -2.29 4.84 -7.16
CA LYS A 100 -1.52 4.74 -5.93
C LYS A 100 -2.39 5.21 -4.78
N GLN A 101 -2.45 4.42 -3.72
CA GLN A 101 -3.24 4.72 -2.53
C GLN A 101 -2.51 4.27 -1.29
N THR A 102 -2.97 4.73 -0.13
CA THR A 102 -2.51 4.25 1.18
C THR A 102 -3.70 3.79 2.02
N ILE A 103 -3.59 2.60 2.59
CA ILE A 103 -4.47 2.14 3.66
C ILE A 103 -3.89 2.60 4.99
N TRP A 104 -4.70 3.29 5.77
CA TRP A 104 -4.51 3.46 7.19
C TRP A 104 -5.62 2.72 7.94
N ASP A 105 -5.22 2.06 9.02
CA ASP A 105 -6.07 1.35 9.96
C ASP A 105 -5.42 1.54 11.34
N GLY A 106 -6.24 1.85 12.35
CA GLY A 106 -5.80 2.22 13.69
C GLY A 106 -5.67 1.02 14.63
N GLY A 107 -6.17 -0.15 14.24
CA GLY A 107 -6.05 -1.40 14.98
C GLY A 107 -7.28 -2.30 14.80
N GLY A 108 -7.15 -3.53 15.26
CA GLY A 108 -8.16 -4.55 15.01
C GLY A 108 -7.47 -5.87 14.68
N VAL A 109 -8.22 -6.73 14.00
CA VAL A 109 -7.65 -7.93 13.37
C VAL A 109 -8.12 -7.88 11.92
N ASP A 110 -7.25 -7.38 11.07
CA ASP A 110 -7.61 -6.87 9.76
C ASP A 110 -7.28 -7.86 8.66
N THR A 111 -8.10 -7.85 7.61
CA THR A 111 -8.01 -8.81 6.52
C THR A 111 -7.93 -8.10 5.18
N LEU A 112 -6.88 -8.38 4.41
CA LEU A 112 -6.84 -8.07 2.99
C LEU A 112 -7.44 -9.27 2.23
N ASP A 113 -8.62 -9.10 1.65
CA ASP A 113 -9.31 -10.15 0.92
C ASP A 113 -9.15 -9.95 -0.59
N PHE A 114 -8.33 -10.79 -1.21
CA PHE A 114 -8.07 -10.78 -2.65
C PHE A 114 -8.87 -11.85 -3.40
N SER A 115 -9.85 -12.50 -2.77
CA SER A 115 -10.60 -13.62 -3.37
C SER A 115 -11.44 -13.23 -4.58
N GLN A 116 -11.70 -11.94 -4.79
CA GLN A 116 -12.48 -11.39 -5.90
C GLN A 116 -11.61 -10.77 -7.02
N LEU A 117 -10.28 -10.88 -6.96
CA LEU A 117 -9.40 -10.40 -8.02
C LEU A 117 -9.66 -11.16 -9.33
N ALA A 118 -10.20 -10.46 -10.32
CA ALA A 118 -10.59 -11.06 -11.60
C ALA A 118 -9.41 -11.54 -12.48
N VAL A 119 -8.17 -11.17 -12.13
CA VAL A 119 -6.98 -11.42 -12.95
C VAL A 119 -5.96 -12.23 -12.16
N VAL A 120 -5.57 -13.39 -12.71
CA VAL A 120 -4.44 -14.17 -12.19
C VAL A 120 -3.15 -13.52 -12.70
N ARG A 121 -2.45 -12.83 -11.80
CA ARG A 121 -1.08 -12.31 -11.98
C ARG A 121 -0.26 -12.72 -10.76
N ASP A 122 1.06 -12.59 -10.89
CA ASP A 122 1.96 -12.77 -9.77
C ASP A 122 1.99 -11.47 -8.94
N HIS A 123 1.60 -11.57 -7.66
CA HIS A 123 1.48 -10.41 -6.78
C HIS A 123 2.60 -10.34 -5.75
N ARG A 124 2.81 -9.13 -5.25
CA ARG A 124 3.68 -8.82 -4.13
C ARG A 124 2.83 -8.22 -3.02
N PHE A 125 2.72 -8.93 -1.90
CA PHE A 125 1.97 -8.48 -0.74
C PHE A 125 2.91 -8.32 0.45
N ASP A 126 3.31 -7.08 0.74
CA ASP A 126 4.12 -6.77 1.92
C ASP A 126 3.22 -6.33 3.08
N LEU A 127 3.01 -7.21 4.06
CA LEU A 127 2.10 -6.96 5.18
C LEU A 127 2.74 -6.10 6.29
N ARG A 128 4.03 -5.78 6.18
CA ARG A 128 4.73 -4.96 7.18
C ARG A 128 4.16 -3.54 7.16
N PRO A 129 4.19 -2.83 8.30
CA PRO A 129 3.90 -1.40 8.30
C PRO A 129 4.80 -0.67 7.29
N GLY A 130 4.22 0.19 6.45
CA GLY A 130 4.91 0.82 5.32
C GLY A 130 5.07 -0.07 4.07
N GLY A 131 4.53 -1.29 4.09
CA GLY A 131 4.60 -2.25 2.99
C GLY A 131 3.79 -1.82 1.77
N MET A 132 4.09 -2.43 0.60
CA MET A 132 3.40 -2.18 -0.65
C MET A 132 2.69 -3.45 -1.14
N LEU A 133 1.42 -3.31 -1.48
CA LEU A 133 0.58 -4.30 -2.16
C LEU A 133 0.55 -3.94 -3.64
N SER A 134 1.11 -4.78 -4.50
CA SER A 134 1.26 -4.48 -5.93
C SER A 134 1.40 -5.75 -6.77
N ALA A 135 1.30 -5.62 -8.09
CA ALA A 135 1.74 -6.68 -8.98
C ALA A 135 3.27 -6.75 -8.92
N GLN A 136 3.87 -7.94 -9.01
CA GLN A 136 5.34 -8.06 -9.02
C GLN A 136 5.96 -7.26 -10.18
N SER A 137 5.29 -7.20 -11.32
CA SER A 137 5.72 -6.41 -12.49
C SER A 137 5.55 -4.89 -12.32
N ALA A 138 4.78 -4.43 -11.33
CA ALA A 138 4.58 -3.02 -11.02
C ALA A 138 5.50 -2.53 -9.89
N TYR A 139 5.96 -3.42 -9.02
CA TYR A 139 6.84 -3.05 -7.91
C TYR A 139 8.22 -2.60 -8.41
N ASN A 140 8.63 -1.37 -8.07
CA ASN A 140 9.89 -0.74 -8.49
C ASN A 140 10.19 -0.75 -10.01
N SER A 141 9.16 -0.89 -10.86
CA SER A 141 9.35 -0.99 -12.31
C SER A 141 9.43 0.34 -13.04
N GLN A 142 9.10 1.45 -12.38
CA GLN A 142 9.23 2.80 -12.92
C GLN A 142 10.49 3.49 -12.39
N ARG A 143 10.93 4.55 -13.07
CA ARG A 143 12.02 5.40 -12.60
C ARG A 143 11.65 6.87 -12.77
N TYR A 144 11.71 7.64 -11.70
CA TYR A 144 11.65 9.10 -11.77
C TYR A 144 13.07 9.66 -11.93
N ARG A 145 13.16 10.90 -12.42
CA ARG A 145 14.38 11.70 -12.42
C ARG A 145 14.23 12.74 -11.34
N ASP A 146 15.06 12.67 -10.31
CA ASP A 146 15.04 13.62 -9.21
C ASP A 146 15.28 15.05 -9.71
N VAL A 147 14.42 15.99 -9.33
CA VAL A 147 14.46 17.37 -9.83
C VAL A 147 15.67 18.16 -9.31
N VAL A 148 16.25 17.76 -8.17
CA VAL A 148 17.43 18.42 -7.56
C VAL A 148 18.73 17.86 -8.15
N THR A 149 18.93 16.55 -8.05
CA THR A 149 20.20 15.87 -8.39
C THR A 149 20.25 15.43 -9.84
N GLY A 150 19.11 15.31 -10.52
CA GLY A 150 19.01 14.72 -11.86
C GLY A 150 19.25 13.21 -11.93
N GLN A 151 19.50 12.55 -10.79
CA GLN A 151 19.68 11.10 -10.70
C GLN A 151 18.36 10.37 -10.87
N ARG A 152 18.41 9.08 -11.25
CA ARG A 152 17.21 8.27 -11.46
C ARG A 152 17.08 7.21 -10.39
N PHE A 153 15.93 7.16 -9.74
CA PHE A 153 15.64 6.18 -8.69
C PHE A 153 14.43 5.33 -9.06
N PRO A 154 14.39 4.05 -8.67
CA PRO A 154 13.23 3.20 -8.91
C PRO A 154 12.05 3.61 -8.03
N THR A 155 10.84 3.42 -8.52
CA THR A 155 9.59 3.50 -7.74
C THR A 155 8.54 2.58 -8.36
N SER A 156 7.51 2.25 -7.59
CA SER A 156 6.45 1.37 -8.08
C SER A 156 5.61 2.06 -9.15
N ALA A 157 5.06 1.32 -10.11
CA ALA A 157 4.12 1.86 -11.09
C ALA A 157 2.78 2.17 -10.43
N SER A 158 2.23 1.24 -9.64
CA SER A 158 0.91 1.35 -9.02
C SER A 158 0.79 0.42 -7.81
N GLY A 159 -0.32 0.53 -7.08
CA GLY A 159 -0.68 -0.35 -5.97
C GLY A 159 -1.10 0.40 -4.71
N VAL A 160 -1.23 -0.32 -3.62
CA VAL A 160 -1.70 0.21 -2.34
C VAL A 160 -0.60 0.04 -1.30
N ALA A 161 -0.14 1.15 -0.72
CA ALA A 161 0.76 1.14 0.41
C ALA A 161 -0.02 0.93 1.72
N LEU A 162 0.62 0.34 2.71
CA LEU A 162 0.18 0.37 4.10
C LEU A 162 0.85 1.56 4.78
N SER A 163 0.13 2.27 5.65
CA SER A 163 0.75 3.30 6.48
C SER A 163 1.84 2.70 7.38
N SER A 164 2.75 3.52 7.89
CA SER A 164 3.84 3.06 8.77
C SER A 164 3.36 2.57 10.14
N THR A 165 2.08 2.76 10.47
CA THR A 165 1.46 2.29 11.72
C THR A 165 0.45 1.17 11.51
N THR A 166 0.02 0.92 10.28
CA THR A 166 -0.98 -0.11 9.98
C THR A 166 -0.38 -1.50 10.11
N VAL A 167 -1.07 -2.34 10.86
CA VAL A 167 -0.78 -3.77 10.98
C VAL A 167 -1.90 -4.53 10.29
N ILE A 168 -1.54 -5.55 9.50
CA ILE A 168 -2.50 -6.43 8.84
C ILE A 168 -2.23 -7.86 9.30
N GLU A 169 -3.20 -8.52 9.89
CA GLU A 169 -3.04 -9.87 10.42
C GLU A 169 -3.36 -10.92 9.37
N HIS A 170 -4.35 -10.71 8.51
CA HIS A 170 -4.82 -11.76 7.61
C HIS A 170 -4.76 -11.35 6.14
N ILE A 171 -4.49 -12.33 5.29
CA ILE A 171 -4.62 -12.22 3.85
C ILE A 171 -5.39 -13.42 3.30
N VAL A 172 -6.39 -13.18 2.46
CA VAL A 172 -7.05 -14.21 1.66
C VAL A 172 -6.44 -14.18 0.27
N ASN A 173 -5.57 -15.15 -0.04
CA ASN A 173 -4.83 -15.17 -1.28
C ASN A 173 -5.61 -15.80 -2.45
N LEU A 174 -5.07 -15.66 -3.68
CA LEU A 174 -5.64 -16.17 -4.93
C LEU A 174 -4.78 -17.29 -5.57
N ILE A 175 -5.08 -17.62 -6.83
CA ILE A 175 -4.47 -18.74 -7.59
C ILE A 175 -3.09 -18.36 -8.20
N GLY A 176 -2.66 -17.10 -8.11
CA GLY A 176 -1.38 -16.61 -8.67
C GLY A 176 -0.15 -17.11 -7.90
N ASN A 177 1.06 -16.94 -8.46
CA ASN A 177 2.30 -17.20 -7.72
C ASN A 177 2.66 -15.92 -6.94
N ASP A 178 2.23 -15.85 -5.69
CA ASP A 178 2.32 -14.60 -4.94
C ASP A 178 3.52 -14.61 -4.00
N PHE A 179 4.21 -13.47 -3.92
CA PHE A 179 5.27 -13.22 -2.95
C PHE A 179 4.72 -12.42 -1.78
N ILE A 180 4.52 -13.10 -0.65
CA ILE A 180 3.92 -12.53 0.55
C ILE A 180 5.01 -12.33 1.60
N ILE A 181 5.10 -11.14 2.18
CA ILE A 181 6.01 -10.85 3.30
C ILE A 181 5.18 -10.68 4.55
N ALA A 182 5.38 -11.58 5.51
CA ALA A 182 4.79 -11.52 6.84
C ALA A 182 5.29 -10.30 7.62
N ASN A 183 4.46 -9.81 8.54
CA ASN A 183 4.85 -8.82 9.53
C ASN A 183 5.15 -9.50 10.88
N SER A 184 5.22 -8.72 11.95
CA SER A 184 5.52 -9.23 13.30
C SER A 184 4.28 -9.68 14.08
N ALA A 185 3.07 -9.49 13.54
CA ALA A 185 1.86 -10.03 14.14
C ALA A 185 1.68 -11.50 13.77
N ALA A 186 0.75 -12.19 14.43
CA ALA A 186 0.42 -13.56 14.08
C ALA A 186 -0.38 -13.58 12.77
N ASN A 187 0.29 -13.77 11.63
CA ASN A 187 -0.34 -13.68 10.33
C ASN A 187 -1.15 -14.95 9.98
N LYS A 188 -2.28 -14.78 9.30
CA LYS A 188 -3.01 -15.90 8.68
C LYS A 188 -3.05 -15.77 7.18
N PHE A 189 -2.51 -16.78 6.51
CA PHE A 189 -2.54 -16.92 5.06
C PHE A 189 -3.68 -17.87 4.68
N LEU A 190 -4.74 -17.31 4.10
CA LEU A 190 -5.99 -17.96 3.73
C LEU A 190 -6.10 -18.07 2.20
N GLY A 191 -7.17 -18.69 1.70
CA GLY A 191 -7.43 -18.84 0.25
C GLY A 191 -7.01 -20.18 -0.35
N TYR A 192 -6.31 -21.02 0.41
CA TYR A 192 -5.86 -22.35 -0.02
C TYR A 192 -7.00 -23.39 0.00
N ARG A 193 -7.97 -23.38 -0.93
CA ARG A 193 -9.08 -24.35 -0.91
C ARG A 193 -8.66 -25.76 -1.35
N LEU A 194 -9.36 -26.78 -0.85
CA LEU A 194 -9.19 -28.17 -1.32
C LEU A 194 -9.69 -28.26 -2.78
N GLY A 195 -8.86 -28.75 -3.70
CA GLY A 195 -9.22 -28.87 -5.13
C GLY A 195 -9.02 -27.62 -5.98
N GLN A 196 -8.60 -26.49 -5.39
CA GLN A 196 -8.05 -25.35 -6.16
C GLN A 196 -6.53 -25.51 -6.27
N THR A 197 -6.01 -25.40 -7.50
CA THR A 197 -4.58 -25.12 -7.71
C THR A 197 -4.32 -23.73 -7.14
N VAL A 198 -3.57 -23.64 -6.05
CA VAL A 198 -2.94 -22.38 -5.66
C VAL A 198 -1.63 -22.26 -6.41
N GLY A 199 -1.20 -21.04 -6.73
CA GLY A 199 0.11 -20.86 -7.33
C GLY A 199 1.22 -21.22 -6.36
N ASN A 200 2.45 -21.17 -6.86
CA ASN A 200 3.66 -21.40 -6.07
C ASN A 200 3.96 -20.16 -5.21
N ASP A 201 3.13 -19.91 -4.21
CA ASP A 201 3.31 -18.80 -3.28
C ASP A 201 4.59 -18.96 -2.47
N VAL A 202 5.31 -17.86 -2.30
CA VAL A 202 6.45 -17.76 -1.41
C VAL A 202 6.09 -16.81 -0.27
N ILE A 203 6.02 -17.36 0.95
CA ILE A 203 5.81 -16.59 2.17
C ILE A 203 7.18 -16.37 2.83
N ALA A 204 7.62 -15.12 2.85
CA ALA A 204 8.88 -14.70 3.46
C ALA A 204 8.65 -14.09 4.84
N ARG A 205 9.67 -14.21 5.70
CA ARG A 205 9.70 -13.67 7.07
C ARG A 205 8.62 -14.21 8.01
N SER A 206 7.98 -15.32 7.66
CA SER A 206 7.04 -15.96 8.57
C SER A 206 7.75 -16.62 9.75
N ASP A 207 7.05 -16.72 10.86
CA ASP A 207 7.51 -17.39 12.07
C ASP A 207 6.49 -18.40 12.62
N ARG A 208 6.71 -18.87 13.85
CA ARG A 208 5.87 -19.90 14.50
C ARG A 208 4.48 -19.41 14.91
N ALA A 209 4.24 -18.11 14.99
CA ALA A 209 2.94 -17.53 15.30
C ALA A 209 2.02 -17.55 14.07
N ASP A 210 2.60 -17.64 12.88
CA ASP A 210 1.86 -17.61 11.62
C ASP A 210 1.17 -18.93 11.29
N GLN A 211 0.05 -18.82 10.57
CA GLN A 211 -0.75 -19.97 10.18
C GLN A 211 -1.10 -19.90 8.70
N ARG A 212 -0.77 -20.95 7.95
CA ARG A 212 -1.34 -21.21 6.62
C ARG A 212 -2.58 -22.07 6.79
N ARG A 213 -3.77 -21.53 6.51
CA ARG A 213 -5.03 -22.26 6.63
C ARG A 213 -5.74 -22.39 5.29
N LYS A 214 -6.30 -23.56 5.06
CA LYS A 214 -7.31 -23.76 4.02
C LYS A 214 -8.61 -23.12 4.50
N LEU A 215 -9.30 -22.35 3.64
CA LEU A 215 -10.67 -21.93 4.00
C LEU A 215 -11.50 -23.19 4.26
N PRO A 216 -12.33 -23.25 5.33
CA PRO A 216 -13.26 -24.34 5.49
C PRO A 216 -14.14 -24.40 4.24
N HIS A 217 -14.31 -25.62 3.70
CA HIS A 217 -15.27 -25.88 2.65
C HIS A 217 -16.62 -25.39 3.15
N HIS A 218 -17.20 -24.35 2.53
CA HIS A 218 -18.62 -24.09 2.72
C HIS A 218 -19.34 -25.31 2.10
N PRO A 219 -20.07 -26.12 2.88
CA PRO A 219 -20.99 -27.07 2.30
C PRO A 219 -22.20 -26.24 1.87
N GLY A 220 -22.18 -25.74 0.63
CA GLY A 220 -23.38 -25.24 -0.02
C GLY A 220 -24.22 -26.45 -0.42
N GLY A 221 -25.44 -26.50 0.12
CA GLY A 221 -26.45 -27.52 -0.20
C GLY A 221 -27.20 -27.26 -1.50
#